data_AF-A0A367HXZ5-F1
#
_entry.id   AF-A0A367HXZ5-F1
#
_cell.length_a   1.000
_cell.length_b   1.000
_cell.length_c   1.000
_cell.angle_alpha   90.00
_cell.angle_beta   90.00
_cell.angle_gamma   90.00
#
_symmetry.space_group_name_H-M   'P 1'
#
loop_
_entity.id
_entity.type
_entity.pdbx_description
1 polymer ?
#
loop_
_entity_poly.entity_id
_entity_poly.type
_entity_poly.pdbx_seq_one_letter_code
_entity_poly.pdbx_strand_id
1 'polypeptide(L)'
;MLARTLPQTTEVSNWSTAWIGLDALLAAGLTGTGVLLKRKDPRASQIAAATAALLVMDAWFDVTTAGTGDLPTALTLALAAELPLAVACAVVALRKP
;
A
#
# COMPACT_ATOMS: atom_id res chain seq x y z
N MET A 1 20.74 -13.19 -9.27
CA MET A 1 22.08 -12.57 -9.37
C MET A 1 22.13 -11.12 -8.88
N LEU A 2 21.05 -10.33 -8.99
CA LEU A 2 20.99 -8.95 -8.45
C LEU A 2 21.25 -8.83 -6.93
N ALA A 3 20.74 -9.77 -6.14
CA ALA A 3 20.94 -9.75 -4.68
C ALA A 3 22.41 -9.82 -4.22
N ARG A 4 23.34 -10.26 -5.09
CA ARG A 4 24.78 -10.33 -4.77
C ARG A 4 25.56 -9.11 -5.26
N THR A 5 24.98 -8.29 -6.14
CA THR A 5 25.66 -7.17 -6.80
C THR A 5 25.20 -5.81 -6.28
N LEU A 6 24.09 -5.75 -5.53
CA LEU A 6 23.59 -4.51 -4.95
C LEU A 6 24.35 -4.15 -3.66
N PRO A 7 24.68 -2.86 -3.45
CA PRO A 7 25.20 -2.36 -2.19
C PRO A 7 24.25 -2.67 -1.04
N GLN A 8 24.79 -3.00 0.14
CA GLN A 8 24.00 -3.24 1.35
C GLN A 8 23.32 -1.97 1.88
N THR A 9 23.84 -0.80 1.52
CA THR A 9 23.31 0.50 1.91
C THR A 9 23.27 1.41 0.68
N THR A 10 22.19 2.18 0.55
CA THR A 10 22.03 3.17 -0.52
C THR A 10 21.39 4.41 0.07
N GLU A 11 21.98 5.57 -0.20
CA GLU A 11 21.40 6.85 0.20
C GLU A 11 20.38 7.30 -0.84
N VAL A 12 19.18 7.69 -0.39
CA VAL A 12 18.06 8.09 -1.25
C VAL A 12 17.78 9.57 -1.06
N SER A 13 18.06 10.39 -2.07
CA SER A 13 18.05 11.86 -1.97
C SER A 13 16.66 12.47 -1.73
N ASN A 14 15.57 11.74 -1.99
CA ASN A 14 14.19 12.23 -1.84
C ASN A 14 13.33 11.31 -0.96
N TRP A 15 13.93 10.73 0.08
CA TRP A 15 13.28 9.73 0.94
C TRP A 15 11.89 10.18 1.42
N SER A 16 11.80 11.35 2.07
CA SER A 16 10.51 11.86 2.57
C SER A 16 9.47 12.10 1.47
N THR A 17 9.88 12.54 0.29
CA THR A 17 8.97 12.76 -0.84
C THR A 17 8.41 11.45 -1.38
N ALA A 18 9.20 10.38 -1.38
CA ALA A 18 8.75 9.06 -1.80
C ALA A 18 7.62 8.55 -0.89
N TRP A 19 7.79 8.69 0.43
CA TRP A 19 6.77 8.34 1.42
C TRP A 19 5.49 9.16 1.28
N ILE A 20 5.62 10.49 1.22
CA ILE A 20 4.46 11.37 1.03
C ILE A 20 3.71 11.04 -0.27
N GLY A 21 4.44 10.69 -1.33
CA GLY A 21 3.86 10.28 -2.60
C GLY A 21 3.06 8.97 -2.49
N LEU A 22 3.60 7.97 -1.81
CA LEU A 22 2.93 6.69 -1.56
C LEU A 22 1.66 6.87 -0.72
N ASP A 23 1.76 7.61 0.39
CA ASP A 23 0.63 7.95 1.26
C ASP A 23 -0.48 8.68 0.51
N ALA A 24 -0.10 9.67 -0.32
CA ALA A 24 -1.05 10.43 -1.11
C ALA A 24 -1.80 9.55 -2.14
N LEU A 25 -1.09 8.60 -2.76
CA LEU A 25 -1.69 7.65 -3.69
C LEU A 25 -2.64 6.68 -2.99
N LEU A 26 -2.27 6.18 -1.80
CA LEU A 26 -3.14 5.34 -0.98
C LEU A 26 -4.39 6.09 -0.52
N ALA A 27 -4.23 7.31 -0.01
CA ALA A 27 -5.34 8.16 0.41
C ALA A 27 -6.29 8.47 -0.76
N ALA A 28 -5.75 8.75 -1.94
CA ALA A 28 -6.54 8.95 -3.15
C ALA A 28 -7.27 7.68 -3.59
N GLY A 29 -6.60 6.52 -3.53
CA GLY A 29 -7.18 5.22 -3.87
C GLY A 29 -8.33 4.82 -2.92
N LEU A 30 -8.12 4.94 -1.61
CA LEU A 30 -9.14 4.66 -0.59
C LEU A 30 -10.32 5.62 -0.69
N THR A 31 -10.05 6.92 -0.84
CA THR A 31 -11.10 7.94 -1.00
C THR A 31 -11.88 7.72 -2.30
N GLY A 32 -11.18 7.46 -3.41
CA GLY A 32 -11.78 7.13 -4.70
C GLY A 32 -12.66 5.89 -4.62
N THR A 33 -12.15 4.82 -4.01
CA THR A 33 -12.90 3.58 -3.76
C THR A 33 -14.16 3.87 -2.95
N GLY A 34 -14.06 4.59 -1.84
CA GLY A 34 -15.21 4.92 -0.99
C GLY A 34 -16.25 5.80 -1.68
N VAL A 35 -15.82 6.80 -2.45
CA VAL A 35 -16.72 7.69 -3.20
C VAL A 35 -17.42 6.93 -4.32
N LEU A 36 -16.71 6.13 -5.11
CA LEU A 36 -17.29 5.34 -6.20
C LEU A 36 -18.22 4.25 -5.67
N LEU A 37 -17.87 3.62 -4.56
CA LEU A 37 -18.73 2.64 -3.88
C LEU A 37 -20.04 3.28 -3.40
N LYS A 38 -19.97 4.49 -2.81
CA LYS A 38 -21.17 5.26 -2.45
C LYS A 38 -22.04 5.64 -3.66
N ARG A 39 -21.41 5.88 -4.82
CA ARG A 39 -22.10 6.21 -6.07
C ARG A 39 -22.60 4.96 -6.83
N LYS A 40 -22.33 3.75 -6.34
CA LYS A 40 -22.58 2.47 -7.04
C LYS A 40 -22.00 2.45 -8.45
N ASP A 41 -20.86 3.11 -8.65
CA ASP A 41 -20.19 3.17 -9.94
C ASP A 41 -19.46 1.85 -10.20
N PRO A 42 -19.64 1.19 -11.36
CA PRO A 42 -18.92 -0.04 -11.70
C PRO A 42 -17.38 0.11 -11.70
N ARG A 43 -16.86 1.33 -11.87
CA ARG A 43 -15.41 1.62 -11.77
C ARG A 43 -14.86 1.46 -10.36
N ALA A 44 -15.72 1.40 -9.34
CA ALA A 44 -15.31 1.15 -7.96
C ALA A 44 -14.48 -0.13 -7.84
N SER A 45 -14.83 -1.17 -8.61
CA SER A 45 -14.10 -2.44 -8.59
C SER A 45 -12.65 -2.30 -9.06
N GLN A 46 -12.42 -1.54 -10.13
CA GLN A 46 -11.07 -1.32 -10.68
C GLN A 46 -10.20 -0.48 -9.75
N ILE A 47 -10.76 0.60 -9.19
CA ILE A 47 -10.03 1.46 -8.25
C ILE A 47 -9.76 0.73 -6.93
N ALA A 48 -10.70 -0.10 -6.45
CA ALA A 48 -10.51 -0.93 -5.27
C ALA A 48 -9.41 -1.98 -5.47
N ALA A 49 -9.36 -2.62 -6.64
CA ALA A 49 -8.30 -3.58 -6.97
C ALA A 49 -6.92 -2.92 -7.01
N ALA A 50 -6.82 -1.74 -7.64
CA ALA A 50 -5.58 -0.97 -7.68
C ALA A 50 -5.14 -0.52 -6.27
N THR A 51 -6.09 -0.06 -5.44
CA THR A 51 -5.82 0.34 -4.05
C THR A 51 -5.37 -0.84 -3.19
N ALA A 52 -5.97 -2.02 -3.37
CA ALA A 52 -5.55 -3.24 -2.69
C ALA A 52 -4.10 -3.63 -3.04
N ALA A 53 -3.75 -3.56 -4.34
CA ALA A 53 -2.37 -3.83 -4.77
C ALA A 53 -1.38 -2.81 -4.19
N LEU A 54 -1.74 -1.53 -4.15
CA LEU A 54 -0.92 -0.49 -3.53
C LEU A 54 -0.70 -0.73 -2.03
N LEU A 55 -1.74 -1.12 -1.28
CA LEU A 55 -1.62 -1.44 0.15
C LEU A 55 -0.72 -2.65 0.43
N VAL A 56 -0.71 -3.66 -0.46
CA VAL A 56 0.23 -4.79 -0.33
C VAL A 56 1.67 -4.36 -0.62
N MET A 57 1.85 -3.47 -1.61
CA MET A 57 3.18 -2.91 -1.91
C MET A 57 3.70 -2.02 -0.79
N ASP A 58 2.82 -1.26 -0.15
CA ASP A 58 3.09 -0.43 1.03
C ASP A 58 3.59 -1.29 2.20
N ALA A 59 2.84 -2.32 2.58
CA ALA A 59 3.25 -3.28 3.61
C ALA A 59 4.59 -3.95 3.35
N TRP A 60 4.86 -4.28 2.09
CA TRP A 60 6.16 -4.80 1.70
C TRP A 60 7.26 -3.74 1.86
N PHE A 61 6.99 -2.50 1.46
CA PHE A 61 7.93 -1.39 1.53
C PHE A 61 8.27 -1.03 2.99
N ASP A 62 7.27 -0.93 3.86
CA ASP A 62 7.43 -0.65 5.30
C ASP A 62 8.32 -1.69 5.96
N VAL A 63 8.03 -2.97 5.74
CA VAL A 63 8.81 -4.06 6.35
C VAL A 63 10.24 -4.12 5.79
N THR A 64 10.44 -3.85 4.50
CA THR A 64 11.78 -3.93 3.88
C THR A 64 12.65 -2.69 4.13
N THR A 65 12.05 -1.57 4.52
CA THR A 65 12.76 -0.30 4.79
C THR A 65 12.84 0.04 6.28
N ALA A 66 12.17 -0.76 7.13
CA ALA A 66 12.24 -0.62 8.58
C ALA A 66 13.67 -0.75 9.11
N GLY A 67 14.04 0.17 9.99
CA GLY A 67 15.26 0.04 10.79
C GLY A 67 15.18 -1.15 11.75
N THR A 68 16.33 -1.61 12.26
CA THR A 68 16.41 -2.77 13.17
C THR A 68 15.57 -2.62 14.45
N GLY A 69 15.27 -1.38 14.88
CA GLY A 69 14.39 -1.11 16.01
C GLY A 69 12.91 -0.99 15.66
N ASP A 70 12.58 -0.72 14.40
CA ASP A 70 11.22 -0.38 13.96
C ASP A 70 10.51 -1.55 13.29
N LEU A 71 11.23 -2.62 12.96
CA LEU A 71 10.70 -3.82 12.31
C LEU A 71 9.48 -4.44 13.02
N PRO A 72 9.43 -4.57 14.37
CA PRO A 72 8.23 -5.07 15.05
C PRO A 72 7.00 -4.17 14.86
N THR A 73 7.21 -2.86 14.85
CA THR A 73 6.16 -1.87 14.64
C THR A 73 5.68 -1.90 13.19
N ALA A 74 6.60 -1.94 12.22
CA ALA A 74 6.30 -2.06 10.80
C ALA A 74 5.51 -3.35 10.50
N LEU A 75 5.94 -4.49 11.04
CA LEU A 75 5.19 -5.75 10.90
C LEU A 75 3.79 -5.67 11.53
N THR A 76 3.68 -5.00 12.68
CA THR A 76 2.39 -4.82 13.35
C THR A 76 1.45 -3.99 12.49
N LEU A 77 1.90 -2.87 11.93
CA LEU A 77 1.11 -2.02 11.04
C LEU A 77 0.74 -2.74 9.74
N ALA A 78 1.71 -3.39 9.10
CA ALA A 78 1.49 -4.18 7.90
C ALA A 78 0.39 -5.24 8.11
N LEU A 79 0.48 -6.02 9.20
CA LEU A 79 -0.45 -7.11 9.47
C LEU A 79 -1.80 -6.64 10.03
N ALA A 80 -1.84 -5.56 10.82
CA ALA A 80 -3.03 -5.12 11.53
C ALA A 80 -3.81 -3.99 10.83
N ALA A 81 -3.17 -3.23 9.94
CA ALA A 81 -3.79 -2.11 9.24
C ALA A 81 -3.78 -2.30 7.72
N GLU A 82 -2.61 -2.40 7.10
CA GLU A 82 -2.48 -2.35 5.63
C GLU A 82 -3.05 -3.60 4.95
N LEU A 83 -2.68 -4.80 5.39
CA LEU A 83 -3.23 -6.03 4.82
C LEU A 83 -4.75 -6.17 5.05
N PRO A 84 -5.30 -5.88 6.23
CA PRO A 84 -6.76 -5.86 6.42
C PRO A 84 -7.46 -4.86 5.49
N LEU A 85 -6.91 -3.66 5.30
CA LEU A 85 -7.44 -2.69 4.34
C LEU A 85 -7.32 -3.19 2.90
N ALA A 86 -6.23 -3.87 2.55
CA ALA A 86 -6.04 -4.47 1.23
C ALA A 86 -7.09 -5.54 0.96
N VAL A 87 -7.35 -6.40 1.94
CA VAL A 87 -8.41 -7.42 1.88
C VAL A 87 -9.77 -6.77 1.74
N ALA A 88 -10.07 -5.70 2.51
CA ALA A 88 -11.32 -4.98 2.39
C ALA A 88 -11.51 -4.39 0.97
N CYS A 89 -10.47 -3.78 0.41
CA CYS A 89 -10.48 -3.27 -0.96
C CYS A 89 -10.63 -4.40 -1.99
N ALA A 90 -9.95 -5.52 -1.82
CA ALA A 90 -10.10 -6.69 -2.70
C ALA A 90 -11.51 -7.28 -2.63
N VAL A 91 -12.12 -7.34 -1.46
CA VAL A 91 -13.51 -7.78 -1.30
C VAL A 91 -14.46 -6.83 -2.02
N VAL A 92 -14.25 -5.51 -1.93
CA VAL A 92 -15.02 -4.52 -2.70
C VAL A 92 -14.81 -4.71 -4.20
N ALA A 93 -13.59 -4.99 -4.64
CA ALA A 93 -13.27 -5.25 -6.04
C ALA A 93 -13.98 -6.50 -6.59
N LEU A 94 -14.10 -7.54 -5.77
CA LEU A 94 -14.72 -8.80 -6.15
C LEU A 94 -16.25 -8.81 -6.01
N ARG A 95 -16.82 -7.84 -5.27
CA ARG A 95 -18.28 -7.66 -5.20
C ARG A 95 -18.76 -7.15 -6.56
N LYS A 96 -19.56 -7.97 -7.25
CA LYS A 96 -20.25 -7.56 -8.48
C LYS A 96 -21.17 -6.36 -8.18
N PRO A 97 -21.25 -5.38 -9.10
CA PRO A 97 -22.18 -4.26 -8.98
C PRO A 97 -23.65 -4.71 -8.93
#